data_AF-A0A6V8DAS2-F1
#
_entry.id   AF-A0A6V8DAS2-F1
#
_cell.length_a   1.000
_cell.length_b   1.000
_cell.length_c   1.000
_cell.angle_alpha   90.00
_cell.angle_beta   90.00
_cell.angle_gamma   90.00
#
_symmetry.space_group_name_H-M   'P 1'
#
loop_
_entity.id
_entity.type
_entity.pdbx_description
1 polymer ?
#
loop_
_entity_poly.entity_id
_entity_poly.type
_entity_poly.pdbx_seq_one_letter_code
_entity_poly.pdbx_strand_id
1 'polypeptide(L)'
;MEQNGWDVVWEEGSSSEYIVEYVVEHGTDRSRHLSFLLAEDADGVREALIEEIRAAYPDAGHLEITVVRLEAVEELADLAHEGDAIP
;
A
#
# COMPACT_ATOMS: atom_id res chain seq x y z
N MET A 1 -30.13 14.92 18.59
CA MET A 1 -28.66 15.01 18.61
C MET A 1 -28.18 13.70 18.01
N GLU A 2 -27.86 13.73 16.72
CA GLU A 2 -27.40 12.55 15.99
C GLU A 2 -25.94 12.31 16.36
N GLN A 3 -25.70 11.23 17.11
CA GLN A 3 -24.36 10.68 17.26
C GLN A 3 -24.10 9.92 15.95
N ASN A 4 -23.19 10.44 15.13
CA ASN A 4 -22.61 9.71 14.01
C ASN A 4 -21.85 8.51 14.60
N GLY A 5 -22.59 7.41 14.82
CA GLY A 5 -22.16 6.20 15.54
C GLY A 5 -21.25 5.32 14.72
N TRP A 6 -20.02 5.78 14.49
CA TRP A 6 -18.96 4.94 13.95
C TRP A 6 -18.22 4.33 15.15
N ASP A 7 -18.52 3.07 15.44
CA ASP A 7 -17.74 2.26 16.38
C ASP A 7 -16.50 1.78 15.62
N VAL A 8 -15.36 2.42 15.88
CA VAL A 8 -14.08 2.06 15.28
C VAL A 8 -13.34 1.15 16.25
N VAL A 9 -13.18 -0.11 15.86
CA VAL A 9 -12.39 -1.10 16.61
C VAL A 9 -11.07 -1.29 15.88
N TRP A 10 -9.97 -1.04 16.58
CA TRP A 10 -8.62 -1.29 16.08
C TRP A 10 -8.24 -2.73 16.39
N GLU A 11 -7.88 -3.50 15.37
CA GLU A 11 -7.29 -4.83 15.55
C GLU A 11 -5.77 -4.72 15.48
N GLU A 12 -5.07 -5.21 16.50
CA GLU A 12 -3.61 -5.32 16.50
C GLU A 12 -3.21 -6.52 15.62
N GLY A 13 -3.01 -6.26 14.32
CA GLY A 13 -2.42 -7.21 13.39
C GLY A 13 -0.91 -7.30 13.60
N SER A 14 -0.38 -8.51 13.82
CA SER A 14 1.06 -8.74 14.02
C SER A 14 1.84 -8.93 12.70
N SER A 15 1.24 -8.64 11.55
CA SER A 15 1.90 -8.79 10.24
C SER A 15 2.59 -7.48 9.87
N SER A 16 3.84 -7.53 9.44
CA SER A 16 4.52 -6.34 8.95
C SER A 16 3.80 -5.82 7.70
N GLU A 17 3.36 -4.56 7.78
CA GLU A 17 2.76 -3.85 6.65
C GLU A 17 3.86 -3.18 5.82
N TYR A 18 3.71 -3.18 4.51
CA TYR A 18 4.65 -2.54 3.58
C TYR A 18 3.92 -1.62 2.62
N ILE A 19 4.44 -0.42 2.47
CA ILE A 19 4.04 0.54 1.45
C ILE A 19 4.86 0.27 0.20
N VAL A 20 4.18 -0.07 -0.88
CA VAL A 20 4.79 -0.28 -2.20
C VAL A 20 4.25 0.72 -3.18
N GLU A 21 5.14 1.54 -3.73
CA GLU A 21 4.82 2.42 -4.84
C GLU A 21 5.49 1.89 -6.10
N TYR A 22 4.71 1.72 -7.16
CA TYR A 22 5.19 1.16 -8.42
C TYR A 22 4.55 1.84 -9.62
N VAL A 23 5.23 1.73 -10.75
CA VAL A 23 4.77 2.19 -12.04
C VAL A 23 4.55 0.97 -12.92
N VAL A 24 3.40 0.91 -13.58
CA VAL A 24 3.09 -0.08 -14.62
C VAL A 24 3.12 0.64 -15.97
N GLU A 25 3.90 0.10 -16.90
CA GLU A 25 3.97 0.52 -18.28
C GLU A 25 3.36 -0.58 -19.16
N HIS A 26 2.32 -0.23 -19.92
CA HIS A 26 1.61 -1.14 -20.83
C HIS A 26 1.41 -0.45 -22.18
N GLY A 27 2.27 -0.77 -23.14
CA GLY A 27 2.28 -0.11 -24.45
C GLY A 27 2.66 1.37 -24.33
N THR A 28 1.71 2.27 -24.57
CA THR A 28 1.92 3.73 -24.43
C THR A 28 1.44 4.28 -23.09
N ASP A 29 0.74 3.47 -22.31
CA ASP A 29 0.10 3.88 -21.07
C ASP A 29 1.05 3.68 -19.89
N ARG A 30 1.08 4.67 -19.01
CA ARG A 30 1.90 4.66 -17.79
C ARG A 30 1.05 5.05 -16.60
N SER A 31 0.95 4.15 -15.63
CA SER A 31 0.13 4.33 -14.43
C SER A 31 0.99 4.17 -13.17
N ARG A 32 0.77 5.05 -12.18
CA ARG A 32 1.44 4.99 -10.87
C ARG A 32 0.46 4.45 -9.84
N HIS A 33 0.90 3.47 -9.07
CA HIS A 33 0.13 2.75 -8.08
C HIS A 33 0.79 2.84 -6.71
N LEU A 34 -0.04 2.82 -5.68
CA LEU A 34 0.37 2.75 -4.28
C LEU A 34 -0.44 1.65 -3.61
N SER A 35 0.24 0.66 -3.05
CA SER A 35 -0.37 -0.50 -2.41
C SER A 35 0.18 -0.71 -1.00
N PHE A 36 -0.65 -1.27 -0.14
CA PHE A 36 -0.30 -1.69 1.21
C PHE A 36 -0.35 -3.21 1.24
N LEU A 37 0.79 -3.85 1.49
CA LEU A 37 0.94 -5.30 1.42
C LEU A 37 1.38 -5.86 2.77
N LEU A 38 0.72 -6.92 3.21
CA LEU A 38 1.11 -7.68 4.40
C LEU A 38 2.12 -8.76 3.99
N ALA A 39 3.30 -8.77 4.61
CA ALA A 39 4.32 -9.77 4.36
C ALA A 39 5.26 -9.91 5.56
N GLU A 40 5.95 -11.04 5.67
CA GLU A 40 6.97 -11.22 6.71
C GLU A 40 8.27 -10.46 6.35
N ASP A 41 8.61 -10.40 5.06
CA ASP A 41 9.83 -9.79 4.54
C ASP A 41 9.66 -9.29 3.09
N ALA A 42 10.69 -8.63 2.55
CA ALA A 42 10.68 -8.02 1.23
C ALA A 42 10.45 -9.01 0.06
N ASP A 43 10.81 -10.28 0.21
CA ASP A 43 10.53 -11.29 -0.81
C ASP A 43 9.04 -11.66 -0.79
N GLY A 44 8.46 -11.79 0.41
CA GLY A 44 7.00 -11.93 0.57
C GLY A 44 6.22 -10.75 -0.01
N VAL A 45 6.73 -9.52 0.13
CA VAL A 45 6.13 -8.33 -0.51
C VAL A 45 6.14 -8.45 -2.03
N ARG A 46 7.24 -8.94 -2.61
CA ARG A 46 7.36 -9.14 -4.05
C ARG A 46 6.31 -10.14 -4.56
N GLU A 47 6.12 -11.26 -3.86
CA GLU A 47 5.12 -12.25 -4.23
C GLU A 47 3.69 -11.68 -4.15
N ALA A 48 3.37 -10.99 -3.05
CA ALA A 48 2.08 -10.34 -2.86
C ALA A 48 1.80 -9.28 -3.95
N LEU A 49 2.82 -8.48 -4.31
CA LEU A 49 2.72 -7.49 -5.37
C LEU A 49 2.43 -8.12 -6.74
N ILE A 50 3.07 -9.24 -7.07
CA ILE A 50 2.83 -9.95 -8.34
C ILE A 50 1.38 -10.42 -8.41
N GLU A 51 0.84 -10.99 -7.33
CA GLU A 51 -0.54 -11.46 -7.28
C GLU A 51 -1.54 -10.30 -7.40
N GLU A 52 -1.29 -9.18 -6.72
CA GLU A 52 -2.12 -7.97 -6.86
C GLU A 52 -2.14 -7.46 -8.30
N ILE A 53 -0.98 -7.36 -8.94
CA ILE A 53 -0.87 -6.88 -10.31
C ILE A 53 -1.57 -7.82 -11.29
N ARG A 54 -1.43 -9.14 -11.11
CA ARG A 54 -2.15 -10.14 -11.92
C ARG A 54 -3.67 -9.99 -11.79
N ALA A 55 -4.16 -9.71 -10.59
CA ALA A 55 -5.58 -9.48 -10.35
C ALA A 55 -6.08 -8.16 -10.97
N ALA A 56 -5.26 -7.11 -10.93
CA ALA A 56 -5.58 -5.80 -11.50
C ALA A 56 -5.51 -5.78 -13.04
N TYR A 57 -4.66 -6.62 -13.64
CA TYR A 57 -4.40 -6.67 -15.07
C TYR A 57 -4.56 -8.10 -15.65
N PRO A 58 -5.76 -8.72 -15.53
CA PRO A 58 -5.95 -10.13 -15.89
C PRO A 58 -5.77 -10.44 -17.37
N ASP A 59 -6.01 -9.46 -18.23
CA ASP A 59 -5.89 -9.57 -19.70
C ASP A 59 -4.64 -8.88 -20.26
N ALA A 60 -3.76 -8.36 -19.39
CA ALA A 60 -2.54 -7.74 -19.86
C ALA A 60 -1.56 -8.82 -20.35
N GLY A 61 -0.95 -8.56 -21.51
CA GLY A 61 0.10 -9.40 -22.06
C GLY A 61 1.42 -9.20 -21.32
N HIS A 62 2.29 -8.36 -21.89
CA HIS A 62 3.54 -7.98 -21.25
C HIS A 62 3.37 -6.65 -20.51
N LEU A 63 3.72 -6.64 -19.23
CA LEU A 63 3.79 -5.44 -18.40
C LEU A 63 5.23 -5.19 -17.99
N GLU A 64 5.69 -3.95 -18.14
CA GLU A 64 6.94 -3.49 -17.56
C GLU A 64 6.62 -2.80 -16.23
N ILE A 65 7.25 -3.27 -15.15
CA ILE A 65 6.92 -2.83 -13.80
C ILE A 65 8.17 -2.34 -13.10
N THR A 66 8.11 -1.10 -12.63
CA THR A 66 9.19 -0.46 -11.89
C THR A 66 8.72 -0.12 -10.50
N VAL A 67 9.31 -0.75 -9.47
CA VAL A 67 9.08 -0.38 -8.07
C VAL A 67 9.87 0.90 -7.76
N VAL A 68 9.17 1.93 -7.32
CA VAL A 68 9.72 3.26 -7.01
C VAL A 68 10.01 3.39 -5.51
N ARG A 69 9.16 2.79 -4.66
CA ARG A 69 9.34 2.78 -3.21
C ARG A 69 8.90 1.43 -2.64
N LEU A 70 9.70 0.92 -1.71
CA LEU A 70 9.37 -0.22 -0.86
C LEU A 70 9.78 0.17 0.56
N GLU A 71 8.80 0.34 1.44
CA GLU A 71 9.01 0.83 2.80
C GLU A 71 8.19 -0.01 3.76
N ALA A 72 8.83 -0.55 4.80
CA ALA A 72 8.09 -1.16 5.91
C ALA A 72 7.37 -0.07 6.68
N VAL A 73 6.10 -0.28 6.99
CA VAL A 73 5.38 0.52 7.97
C VAL A 73 5.95 0.14 9.33
N GLU A 74 6.96 0.89 9.77
CA GLU A 74 7.34 0.86 11.17
C GLU A 74 6.16 1.40 11.97
N GLU A 75 5.87 0.75 13.10
CA GLU A 75 4.87 1.22 14.07
C GLU A 75 5.09 2.73 14.23
N LEU A 76 4.07 3.53 13.88
CA LEU A 76 4.08 4.99 14.07
C LEU A 76 4.09 5.24 15.58
N ALA A 77 5.22 4.99 16.22
CA ALA A 77 5.45 5.29 17.61
C ALA A 77 5.41 6.81 17.72
N ASP A 78 4.27 7.33 18.20
CA ASP A 78 4.02 8.72 18.59
C ASP A 78 4.87 9.73 17.81
N LEU A 79 4.72 9.78 16.48
CA LEU A 79 5.19 10.94 15.74
C LEU A 79 4.27 12.09 16.13
N ALA A 80 4.64 12.82 17.19
CA ALA A 80 3.95 14.02 17.61
C ALA A 80 3.86 14.94 16.38
N HIS A 81 2.65 15.12 15.87
CA HIS A 81 2.42 16.04 14.77
C HIS A 81 2.59 17.47 15.29
N GLU A 82 3.79 18.04 15.13
CA GLU A 82 4.04 19.47 15.31
C GLU A 82 3.52 20.23 14.08
N GLY A 83 2.20 20.22 13.88
CA GLY A 83 1.54 20.98 12.83
C GLY A 83 0.37 21.78 13.38
N ASP A 84 0.28 23.04 12.98
CA ASP A 84 -0.92 23.85 13.19
C ASP A 84 -2.02 23.28 12.28
N ALA A 85 -3.09 22.77 12.88
CA ALA A 85 -4.26 22.36 12.13
C ALA A 85 -4.82 23.59 11.40
N ILE A 86 -4.88 23.53 10.07
CA ILE A 86 -5.56 24.56 9.28
C ILE A 86 -7.06 24.46 9.61
N PRO A 87 -7.71 25.55 10.08
CA PRO A 87 -9.09 25.55 10.54
C PRO A 87 -10.13 25.27 9.44
#